data_AF-A0A7K4GJD8-F1
#
_entry.id   AF-A0A7K4GJD8-F1
#
_cell.length_a   1.000
_cell.length_b   1.000
_cell.length_c   1.000
_cell.angle_alpha   90.00
_cell.angle_beta   90.00
_cell.angle_gamma   90.00
#
_symmetry.space_group_name_H-M   'P 1'
#
loop_
_entity.id
_entity.type
_entity.pdbx_description
1 polymer ?
#
loop_
_entity_poly.entity_id
_entity_poly.type
_entity_poly.pdbx_seq_one_letter_code
_entity_poly.pdbx_strand_id
1 'polypeptide(L)'
;MNDDEKLKENNTLAERVWKIRENIQELENVKEGIMHFLLSRKKLDDVTKNLWVSDVKGLYYNTVSAWEMLNSAAKGNLKFLDKSKNFLHNARSLLAKVVSEVKFFKEELVLNLITEIENSFEKCWSAFYNEFDILTPEIKSTKHIERVIKVSDSEYHLPCSVCGKNSVECKIGYGRFDEHESLVYSGITHSRSLRKDLANNLFKILKKENLSGVHQFMQKYHSIEGLDAYCPDCDKIYCWEHYNAREEYDDGFYDCTMGECPAGHRRMIDD
;
A
#
# COMPACT_ATOMS: atom_id res chain seq x y z
N MET A 1 -13.98 31.27 -10.79
CA MET A 1 -14.89 30.75 -9.75
C MET A 1 -15.07 31.87 -8.74
N ASN A 2 -16.30 32.33 -8.53
CA ASN A 2 -16.58 33.37 -7.52
C ASN A 2 -16.40 32.78 -6.11
N ASP A 3 -16.11 33.61 -5.11
CA ASP A 3 -15.91 33.17 -3.71
C ASP A 3 -17.13 32.37 -3.18
N ASP A 4 -18.34 32.72 -3.63
CA ASP A 4 -19.58 32.00 -3.30
C ASP A 4 -19.64 30.56 -3.86
N GLU A 5 -19.06 30.32 -5.05
CA GLU A 5 -19.02 28.99 -5.66
C GLU A 5 -18.03 28.09 -4.93
N LYS A 6 -16.88 28.64 -4.56
CA LYS A 6 -15.85 27.94 -3.77
C LYS A 6 -16.35 27.56 -2.38
N LEU A 7 -17.16 28.43 -1.76
CA LEU A 7 -17.78 28.14 -0.48
C LEU A 7 -18.80 27.00 -0.58
N LYS A 8 -19.64 26.97 -1.62
CA LYS A 8 -20.61 25.89 -1.86
C LYS A 8 -19.92 24.54 -2.12
N GLU A 9 -18.86 24.54 -2.92
CA GLU A 9 -18.09 23.32 -3.21
C GLU A 9 -17.44 22.76 -1.93
N ASN A 10 -16.82 23.62 -1.11
CA ASN A 10 -16.24 23.23 0.17
C ASN A 10 -17.28 22.66 1.15
N ASN A 11 -18.46 23.26 1.24
CA ASN A 11 -19.54 22.75 2.09
C ASN A 11 -20.00 21.36 1.63
N THR A 12 -20.12 21.17 0.31
CA THR A 12 -20.50 19.87 -0.27
C THR A 12 -19.46 18.79 0.06
N LEU A 13 -18.17 19.11 -0.04
CA LEU A 13 -17.08 18.19 0.29
C LEU A 13 -17.09 17.79 1.77
N ALA A 14 -17.25 18.76 2.70
CA ALA A 14 -17.30 18.48 4.12
C ALA A 14 -18.47 17.55 4.49
N GLU A 15 -19.64 17.74 3.86
CA GLU A 15 -20.79 16.87 4.02
C GLU A 15 -20.52 15.44 3.51
N ARG A 16 -19.85 15.28 2.37
CA ARG A 16 -19.47 13.94 1.88
C ARG A 16 -18.49 13.24 2.81
N VAL A 17 -17.45 13.94 3.27
CA VAL A 17 -16.49 13.39 4.23
C VAL A 17 -17.17 13.02 5.55
N TRP A 18 -18.19 13.77 5.99
CA TRP A 18 -18.96 13.42 7.17
C TRP A 18 -19.68 12.07 7.03
N LYS A 19 -20.22 11.74 5.84
CA LYS A 19 -20.91 10.47 5.59
C LYS A 19 -20.01 9.24 5.74
N ILE A 20 -18.68 9.38 5.60
CA ILE A 20 -17.73 8.28 5.87
C ILE A 20 -17.91 7.75 7.30
N ARG A 21 -18.34 8.59 8.24
CA ARG A 21 -18.60 8.20 9.63
C ARG A 21 -19.64 7.08 9.77
N GLU A 22 -20.59 6.99 8.85
CA GLU A 22 -21.59 5.90 8.83
C GLU A 22 -20.89 4.54 8.61
N ASN A 23 -19.96 4.46 7.65
CA ASN A 23 -19.16 3.26 7.42
C ASN A 23 -18.24 2.93 8.61
N ILE A 24 -17.67 3.96 9.26
CA ILE A 24 -16.84 3.78 10.45
C ILE A 24 -17.67 3.23 11.63
N GLN A 25 -18.94 3.62 11.73
CA GLN A 25 -19.84 3.08 12.76
C GLN A 25 -20.14 1.59 12.53
N GLU A 26 -20.26 1.15 11.28
CA GLU A 26 -20.37 -0.28 10.95
C GLU A 26 -19.10 -1.03 11.38
N LEU A 27 -17.92 -0.49 11.07
CA LEU A 27 -16.64 -1.06 11.50
C LEU A 27 -16.52 -1.14 13.03
N GLU A 28 -17.02 -0.14 13.76
CA GLU A 28 -17.03 -0.15 15.23
C GLU A 28 -17.87 -1.31 15.79
N ASN A 29 -19.03 -1.59 15.20
CA ASN A 29 -19.90 -2.68 15.64
C ASN A 29 -19.22 -4.04 15.48
N VAL A 30 -18.57 -4.27 14.33
CA VAL A 30 -17.84 -5.53 14.07
C VAL A 30 -16.62 -5.65 15.00
N LYS A 31 -15.90 -4.55 15.23
CA LYS A 31 -14.78 -4.46 16.18
C LYS A 31 -15.20 -4.93 17.58
N GLU A 32 -16.33 -4.47 18.11
CA GLU A 32 -16.84 -4.92 19.41
C GLU A 32 -17.18 -6.42 19.41
N GLY A 33 -17.74 -6.95 18.32
CA GLY A 33 -18.00 -8.37 18.14
C GLY A 33 -16.73 -9.23 18.22
N ILE A 34 -15.66 -8.83 17.52
CA ILE A 34 -14.36 -9.52 17.57
C ILE A 34 -13.74 -9.40 18.95
N MET A 35 -13.77 -8.23 19.59
CA MET A 35 -13.23 -8.05 20.94
C MET A 35 -13.94 -8.94 21.96
N HIS A 36 -15.28 -8.99 21.93
CA HIS A 36 -16.06 -9.87 22.80
C HIS A 36 -15.71 -11.34 22.55
N PHE A 37 -15.60 -11.74 21.27
CA PHE A 37 -15.17 -13.08 20.89
C PHE A 37 -13.82 -13.42 21.52
N LEU A 38 -12.78 -12.59 21.33
CA LEU A 38 -11.42 -12.84 21.83
C LEU A 38 -11.37 -12.95 23.35
N LEU A 39 -12.05 -12.05 24.06
CA LEU A 39 -12.07 -12.03 25.52
C LEU A 39 -12.75 -13.27 26.13
N SER A 40 -13.75 -13.82 25.43
CA SER A 40 -14.48 -15.02 25.87
C SER A 40 -13.67 -16.33 25.75
N ARG A 41 -12.54 -16.35 25.03
CA ARG A 41 -11.79 -17.57 24.74
C ARG A 41 -10.95 -18.00 25.94
N LYS A 42 -11.24 -19.20 26.48
CA LYS A 42 -10.43 -19.79 27.57
C LYS A 42 -9.06 -20.31 27.13
N LYS A 43 -8.86 -20.53 25.82
CA LYS A 43 -7.63 -21.10 25.25
C LYS A 43 -6.49 -20.08 25.13
N LEU A 44 -6.80 -18.78 25.15
CA LEU A 44 -5.79 -17.72 25.14
C LEU A 44 -5.46 -17.30 26.57
N ASP A 45 -4.18 -17.14 26.85
CA ASP A 45 -3.74 -16.44 28.06
C ASP A 45 -4.06 -14.93 27.98
N ASP A 46 -4.03 -14.26 29.12
CA ASP A 46 -4.41 -12.84 29.20
C ASP A 46 -3.45 -11.92 28.43
N VAL A 47 -2.18 -12.29 28.27
CA VAL A 47 -1.21 -11.48 27.50
C VAL A 47 -1.58 -11.53 26.02
N THR A 48 -1.81 -12.73 25.48
CA THR A 48 -2.23 -12.91 24.09
C THR A 48 -3.56 -12.23 23.79
N LYS A 49 -4.56 -12.34 24.70
CA LYS A 49 -5.84 -11.62 24.55
C LYS A 49 -5.65 -10.11 24.47
N ASN A 50 -4.86 -9.55 25.38
CA ASN A 50 -4.64 -8.11 25.42
C ASN A 50 -3.92 -7.61 24.17
N LEU A 51 -2.96 -8.38 23.65
CA LEU A 51 -2.27 -8.08 22.40
C LEU A 51 -3.26 -8.02 21.23
N TRP A 52 -4.01 -9.11 20.98
CA TRP A 52 -4.93 -9.18 19.83
C TRP A 52 -6.08 -8.18 19.95
N VAL A 53 -6.61 -7.95 21.15
CA VAL A 53 -7.60 -6.87 21.40
C VAL A 53 -6.99 -5.49 21.12
N SER A 54 -5.72 -5.28 21.42
CA SER A 54 -5.03 -4.02 21.10
C SER A 54 -4.89 -3.83 19.59
N ASP A 55 -4.63 -4.88 18.82
CA ASP A 55 -4.54 -4.82 17.36
C ASP A 55 -5.91 -4.47 16.73
N VAL A 56 -6.99 -5.10 17.21
CA VAL A 56 -8.38 -4.77 16.80
C VAL A 56 -8.74 -3.31 17.11
N LYS A 57 -8.36 -2.81 18.29
CA LYS A 57 -8.54 -1.40 18.65
C LYS A 57 -7.70 -0.49 17.77
N GLY A 58 -6.45 -0.89 17.49
CA GLY A 58 -5.53 -0.16 16.62
C GLY A 58 -6.11 0.04 15.23
N LEU A 59 -6.66 -1.01 14.61
CA LEU A 59 -7.35 -0.95 13.33
C LEU A 59 -8.41 0.17 13.34
N TYR A 60 -9.35 0.12 14.28
CA TYR A 60 -10.43 1.09 14.38
C TYR A 60 -9.94 2.53 14.62
N TYR A 61 -9.05 2.74 15.59
CA TYR A 61 -8.57 4.08 15.92
C TYR A 61 -7.72 4.71 14.82
N ASN A 62 -6.97 3.91 14.05
CA ASN A 62 -6.28 4.41 12.85
C ASN A 62 -7.29 4.85 11.78
N THR A 63 -8.39 4.11 11.56
CA THR A 63 -9.46 4.53 10.63
C THR A 63 -10.14 5.82 11.09
N VAL A 64 -10.46 5.96 12.38
CA VAL A 64 -11.02 7.20 12.95
C VAL A 64 -10.05 8.37 12.77
N SER A 65 -8.78 8.17 13.10
CA SER A 65 -7.73 9.20 12.93
C SER A 65 -7.59 9.62 11.46
N ALA A 66 -7.66 8.67 10.53
CA ALA A 66 -7.66 8.98 9.10
C ALA A 66 -8.83 9.91 8.74
N TRP A 67 -10.04 9.64 9.25
CA TRP A 67 -11.23 10.46 9.00
C TRP A 67 -11.10 11.87 9.57
N GLU A 68 -10.58 12.01 10.79
CA GLU A 68 -10.37 13.33 11.41
C GLU A 68 -9.41 14.20 10.59
N MET A 69 -8.33 13.58 10.08
CA MET A 69 -7.36 14.25 9.21
C MET A 69 -7.96 14.62 7.85
N LEU A 70 -8.76 13.72 7.25
CA LEU A 70 -9.48 13.99 5.99
C LEU A 70 -10.50 15.12 6.15
N ASN A 71 -11.29 15.10 7.23
CA ASN A 71 -12.25 16.15 7.56
C ASN A 71 -11.56 17.50 7.77
N SER A 72 -10.37 17.50 8.38
CA SER A 72 -9.55 18.70 8.51
C SER A 72 -9.06 19.20 7.15
N ALA A 73 -8.65 18.30 6.25
CA ALA A 73 -8.25 18.62 4.88
C ALA A 73 -9.42 19.17 4.04
N ALA A 74 -10.62 18.58 4.15
CA ALA A 74 -11.84 19.05 3.51
C ALA A 74 -12.25 20.47 3.95
N LYS A 75 -11.88 20.87 5.17
CA LYS A 75 -12.05 22.24 5.70
C LYS A 75 -10.91 23.20 5.29
N GLY A 76 -10.07 22.80 4.34
CA GLY A 76 -9.00 23.61 3.76
C GLY A 76 -7.60 23.33 4.30
N ASN A 77 -7.42 22.45 5.29
CA ASN A 77 -6.09 22.13 5.83
C ASN A 77 -5.40 20.99 5.07
N LEU A 78 -5.11 21.19 3.78
CA LEU A 78 -4.62 20.14 2.87
C LEU A 78 -3.34 19.42 3.33
N LYS A 79 -2.52 20.04 4.19
CA LYS A 79 -1.34 19.39 4.81
C LYS A 79 -1.64 18.12 5.62
N PHE A 80 -2.91 17.88 5.97
CA PHE A 80 -3.35 16.68 6.68
C PHE A 80 -3.73 15.52 5.76
N LEU A 81 -3.81 15.74 4.44
CA LEU A 81 -4.22 14.72 3.48
C LEU A 81 -3.27 13.52 3.47
N ASP A 82 -1.96 13.75 3.42
CA ASP A 82 -0.97 12.67 3.47
C ASP A 82 -1.01 11.91 4.81
N LYS A 83 -1.24 12.63 5.92
CA LYS A 83 -1.40 11.98 7.23
C LYS A 83 -2.63 11.09 7.28
N SER A 84 -3.73 11.55 6.67
CA SER A 84 -4.96 10.76 6.55
C SER A 84 -4.70 9.46 5.79
N LYS A 85 -4.04 9.54 4.63
CA LYS A 85 -3.62 8.37 3.84
C LYS A 85 -2.78 7.41 4.68
N ASN A 86 -1.74 7.91 5.36
CA ASN A 86 -0.87 7.09 6.20
C ASN A 86 -1.63 6.36 7.31
N PHE A 87 -2.53 7.03 8.02
CA PHE A 87 -3.37 6.39 9.03
C PHE A 87 -4.26 5.29 8.43
N LEU A 88 -4.85 5.54 7.26
CA LEU A 88 -5.69 4.53 6.59
C LEU A 88 -4.88 3.31 6.14
N HIS A 89 -3.65 3.52 5.63
CA HIS A 89 -2.73 2.42 5.30
C HIS A 89 -2.33 1.61 6.54
N ASN A 90 -1.98 2.27 7.64
CA ASN A 90 -1.69 1.59 8.90
C ASN A 90 -2.89 0.76 9.38
N ALA A 91 -4.10 1.29 9.24
CA ALA A 91 -5.33 0.55 9.54
C ALA A 91 -5.44 -0.71 8.66
N ARG A 92 -5.14 -0.62 7.36
CA ARG A 92 -5.16 -1.78 6.45
C ARG A 92 -4.14 -2.86 6.86
N SER A 93 -2.93 -2.48 7.26
CA SER A 93 -1.94 -3.44 7.78
C SER A 93 -2.42 -4.13 9.06
N LEU A 94 -3.06 -3.38 9.96
CA LEU A 94 -3.65 -3.94 11.18
C LEU A 94 -4.84 -4.88 10.88
N LEU A 95 -5.63 -4.60 9.84
CA LEU A 95 -6.69 -5.50 9.40
C LEU A 95 -6.11 -6.88 9.02
N ALA A 96 -5.06 -6.92 8.21
CA ALA A 96 -4.42 -8.18 7.81
C ALA A 96 -3.95 -8.99 9.04
N LYS A 97 -3.34 -8.30 10.02
CA LYS A 97 -2.93 -8.92 11.28
C LYS A 97 -4.11 -9.47 12.08
N VAL A 98 -5.17 -8.67 12.27
CA VAL A 98 -6.39 -9.09 12.99
C VAL A 98 -7.04 -10.30 12.31
N VAL A 99 -7.15 -10.29 10.98
CA VAL A 99 -7.71 -11.43 10.24
C VAL A 99 -6.89 -12.70 10.47
N SER A 100 -5.56 -12.62 10.39
CA SER A 100 -4.65 -13.74 10.65
C SER A 100 -4.83 -14.31 12.07
N GLU A 101 -4.85 -13.44 13.08
CA GLU A 101 -5.04 -13.83 14.49
C GLU A 101 -6.38 -14.50 14.74
N VAL A 102 -7.48 -13.95 14.21
CA VAL A 102 -8.81 -14.52 14.43
C VAL A 102 -9.00 -15.82 13.64
N LYS A 103 -8.44 -15.94 12.43
CA LYS A 103 -8.50 -17.14 11.57
C LYS A 103 -7.95 -18.40 12.25
N PHE A 104 -7.08 -18.24 13.24
CA PHE A 104 -6.56 -19.31 14.09
C PHE A 104 -7.65 -20.25 14.67
N PHE A 105 -8.84 -19.73 14.98
CA PHE A 105 -9.88 -20.48 15.68
C PHE A 105 -10.69 -21.45 14.81
N LYS A 106 -10.62 -21.37 13.47
CA LYS A 106 -11.30 -22.28 12.50
C LYS A 106 -12.79 -22.54 12.80
N GLU A 107 -13.50 -21.57 13.40
CA GLU A 107 -14.92 -21.63 13.74
C GLU A 107 -15.77 -20.89 12.69
N GLU A 108 -17.01 -21.33 12.42
CA GLU A 108 -17.89 -20.66 11.45
C GLU A 108 -18.19 -19.20 11.83
N LEU A 109 -18.47 -18.95 13.12
CA LEU A 109 -18.66 -17.60 13.66
C LEU A 109 -17.46 -16.69 13.36
N VAL A 110 -16.24 -17.24 13.38
CA VAL A 110 -15.01 -16.51 13.09
C VAL A 110 -14.91 -16.12 11.63
N LEU A 111 -15.25 -17.03 10.72
CA LEU A 111 -15.27 -16.74 9.28
C LEU A 111 -16.28 -15.63 8.96
N ASN A 112 -17.43 -15.62 9.65
CA ASN A 112 -18.41 -14.55 9.51
C ASN A 112 -17.86 -13.21 10.02
N LEU A 113 -17.23 -13.18 11.21
CA LEU A 113 -16.60 -11.96 11.75
C LEU A 113 -15.48 -11.42 10.85
N ILE A 114 -14.65 -12.31 10.27
CA ILE A 114 -13.61 -11.93 9.30
C ILE A 114 -14.25 -11.28 8.07
N THR A 115 -15.24 -11.94 7.49
CA THR A 115 -15.97 -11.41 6.31
C THR A 115 -16.61 -10.06 6.60
N GLU A 116 -17.24 -9.91 7.78
CA GLU A 116 -17.86 -8.66 8.20
C GLU A 116 -16.86 -7.52 8.38
N ILE A 117 -15.68 -7.79 8.98
CA ILE A 117 -14.69 -6.73 9.21
C ILE A 117 -13.99 -6.31 7.93
N GLU A 118 -13.67 -7.26 7.04
CA GLU A 118 -13.10 -6.97 5.72
C GLU A 118 -14.06 -6.14 4.88
N ASN A 119 -15.34 -6.54 4.82
CA ASN A 119 -16.36 -5.78 4.08
C ASN A 119 -16.57 -4.38 4.65
N SER A 120 -16.66 -4.25 5.98
CA SER A 120 -16.86 -2.95 6.64
C SER A 120 -15.66 -2.03 6.43
N PHE A 121 -14.44 -2.57 6.48
CA PHE A 121 -13.24 -1.81 6.22
C PHE A 121 -13.11 -1.42 4.73
N GLU A 122 -13.47 -2.29 3.79
CA GLU A 122 -13.40 -1.97 2.36
C GLU A 122 -14.40 -0.87 1.96
N LYS A 123 -15.58 -0.82 2.62
CA LYS A 123 -16.50 0.33 2.50
C LYS A 123 -15.85 1.63 2.98
N CYS A 124 -15.15 1.60 4.12
CA CYS A 124 -14.37 2.75 4.59
C CYS A 124 -13.32 3.12 3.55
N TRP A 125 -12.47 2.18 3.17
CA TRP A 125 -11.37 2.36 2.22
C TRP A 125 -11.84 3.03 0.93
N SER A 126 -12.85 2.47 0.28
CA SER A 126 -13.42 3.00 -0.96
C SER A 126 -13.93 4.44 -0.78
N ALA A 127 -14.64 4.71 0.33
CA ALA A 127 -15.15 6.04 0.62
C ALA A 127 -14.02 7.07 0.85
N PHE A 128 -12.95 6.70 1.57
CA PHE A 128 -11.78 7.55 1.73
C PHE A 128 -11.09 7.86 0.41
N TYR A 129 -10.84 6.85 -0.42
CA TYR A 129 -10.11 7.02 -1.68
C TYR A 129 -10.86 7.88 -2.69
N ASN A 130 -12.19 7.74 -2.78
CA ASN A 130 -13.01 8.66 -3.58
C ASN A 130 -12.82 10.12 -3.16
N GLU A 131 -12.74 10.39 -1.86
CA GLU A 131 -12.50 11.74 -1.36
C GLU A 131 -11.04 12.19 -1.54
N PHE A 132 -10.08 11.27 -1.39
CA PHE A 132 -8.68 11.55 -1.69
C PHE A 132 -8.47 11.92 -3.15
N ASP A 133 -9.16 11.30 -4.10
CA ASP A 133 -9.04 11.63 -5.52
C ASP A 133 -9.58 13.03 -5.82
N ILE A 134 -10.64 13.44 -5.11
CA ILE A 134 -11.24 14.78 -5.28
C ILE A 134 -10.40 15.86 -4.59
N LEU A 135 -9.81 15.55 -3.42
CA LEU A 135 -8.95 16.45 -2.64
C LEU A 135 -7.47 16.46 -3.06
N THR A 136 -7.07 15.43 -3.79
CA THR A 136 -5.88 15.40 -4.61
C THR A 136 -6.33 15.57 -6.06
N PRO A 137 -7.07 16.67 -6.40
CA PRO A 137 -7.42 16.88 -7.79
C PRO A 137 -6.08 16.96 -8.47
N GLU A 138 -5.76 15.94 -9.26
CA GLU A 138 -4.37 15.70 -9.61
C GLU A 138 -3.80 17.02 -10.08
N ILE A 139 -2.54 17.23 -9.73
CA ILE A 139 -1.61 17.69 -10.72
C ILE A 139 -1.82 16.76 -11.94
N LYS A 140 -2.88 16.97 -12.73
CA LYS A 140 -3.00 16.65 -14.15
C LYS A 140 -2.01 17.55 -14.86
N SER A 141 -0.80 17.63 -14.33
CA SER A 141 0.34 17.77 -15.16
C SER A 141 0.29 16.51 -15.99
N THR A 142 -0.23 16.68 -17.18
CA THR A 142 0.19 15.94 -18.37
C THR A 142 1.71 15.97 -18.57
N LYS A 143 2.54 16.30 -17.54
CA LYS A 143 3.93 15.90 -17.50
C LYS A 143 3.93 14.41 -17.69
N HIS A 144 4.32 14.08 -18.90
CA HIS A 144 5.00 12.85 -19.21
C HIS A 144 5.94 12.51 -18.04
N ILE A 145 5.60 11.47 -17.29
CA ILE A 145 6.48 10.86 -16.31
C ILE A 145 7.42 9.98 -17.12
N GLU A 146 8.71 10.30 -17.09
CA GLU A 146 9.73 9.49 -17.75
C GLU A 146 9.71 8.07 -17.18
N ARG A 147 9.77 7.05 -18.05
CA ARG A 147 9.73 5.64 -17.61
C ARG A 147 11.01 5.22 -16.91
N VAL A 148 12.12 5.86 -17.28
CA VAL A 148 13.46 5.63 -16.74
C VAL A 148 14.14 6.98 -16.58
N ILE A 149 14.58 7.29 -15.36
CA ILE A 149 15.34 8.50 -15.07
C ILE A 149 16.80 8.11 -14.91
N LYS A 150 17.67 8.60 -15.79
CA LYS A 150 19.12 8.45 -15.62
C LYS A 150 19.63 9.52 -14.65
N VAL A 151 19.94 9.12 -13.42
CA VAL A 151 20.48 10.04 -12.39
C VAL A 151 21.98 10.29 -12.63
N SER A 152 22.72 9.23 -12.97
CA SER A 152 24.14 9.31 -13.32
C SER A 152 24.54 8.17 -14.27
N ASP A 153 25.81 8.04 -14.62
CA ASP A 153 26.30 6.87 -15.37
C ASP A 153 26.24 5.57 -14.56
N SER A 154 26.16 5.68 -13.23
CA SER A 154 26.12 4.57 -12.29
C SER A 154 24.77 4.37 -11.61
N GLU A 155 23.72 5.12 -11.98
CA GLU A 155 22.44 5.11 -11.27
C GLU A 155 21.24 5.45 -12.17
N TYR A 156 20.20 4.63 -12.05
CA TYR A 156 18.92 4.77 -12.74
C TYR A 156 17.77 4.57 -11.76
N HIS A 157 16.73 5.38 -11.94
CA HIS A 157 15.48 5.31 -11.18
C HIS A 157 14.32 4.95 -12.10
N LEU A 158 13.39 4.12 -11.62
CA LEU A 158 12.13 3.84 -12.29
C LEU A 158 10.98 4.42 -11.45
N PRO A 159 10.39 5.54 -11.87
CA PRO A 159 9.30 6.16 -11.14
C PRO A 159 7.97 5.44 -11.38
N CYS A 160 7.06 5.59 -10.43
CA CYS A 160 5.68 5.18 -10.56
C CYS A 160 5.02 5.91 -11.72
N SER A 161 4.36 5.17 -12.60
CA SER A 161 3.66 5.69 -13.78
C SER A 161 2.40 6.49 -13.45
N VAL A 162 1.99 6.53 -12.18
CA VAL A 162 0.85 7.31 -11.69
C VAL A 162 1.33 8.60 -11.02
N CYS A 163 2.14 8.49 -9.96
CA CYS A 163 2.54 9.66 -9.17
C CYS A 163 3.95 10.18 -9.41
N GLY A 164 4.77 9.49 -10.22
CA GLY A 164 6.15 9.88 -10.51
C GLY A 164 7.15 9.64 -9.37
N LYS A 165 6.71 9.17 -8.20
CA LYS A 165 7.59 8.82 -7.08
C LYS A 165 8.52 7.66 -7.48
N ASN A 166 9.80 7.76 -7.14
CA ASN A 166 10.75 6.68 -7.40
C ASN A 166 10.27 5.38 -6.73
N SER A 167 10.16 4.30 -7.51
CA SER A 167 9.67 3.00 -7.04
C SER A 167 10.74 1.92 -7.13
N VAL A 168 11.71 2.08 -8.05
CA VAL A 168 12.85 1.18 -8.19
C VAL A 168 14.12 1.99 -8.39
N GLU A 169 15.18 1.63 -7.67
CA GLU A 169 16.52 2.16 -7.85
C GLU A 169 17.47 1.04 -8.30
N CYS A 170 18.30 1.34 -9.30
CA CYS A 170 19.39 0.48 -9.77
C CYS A 170 20.68 1.30 -9.80
N LYS A 171 21.63 1.01 -8.91
CA LYS A 171 22.90 1.73 -8.83
C LYS A 171 24.12 0.85 -8.65
N ILE A 172 25.28 1.31 -9.08
CA ILE A 172 26.57 0.73 -8.67
C ILE A 172 26.96 1.39 -7.34
N GLY A 173 27.18 0.57 -6.31
CA GLY A 173 27.55 1.07 -4.98
C GLY A 173 27.77 -0.08 -4.01
N TYR A 174 27.74 0.20 -2.72
CA TYR A 174 27.85 -0.82 -1.68
C TYR A 174 26.45 -1.21 -1.21
N GLY A 175 26.12 -2.50 -1.29
CA GLY A 175 24.94 -3.03 -0.62
C GLY A 175 25.05 -2.89 0.90
N ARG A 176 23.92 -3.09 1.59
CA ARG A 176 23.85 -2.95 3.07
C ARG A 176 24.87 -3.82 3.81
N PHE A 177 25.26 -4.94 3.22
CA PHE A 177 26.18 -5.93 3.82
C PHE A 177 27.36 -6.28 2.90
N ASP A 178 27.58 -5.52 1.84
CA ASP A 178 28.66 -5.82 0.89
C ASP A 178 29.94 -5.10 1.26
N GLU A 179 31.07 -5.80 1.20
CA GLU A 179 32.41 -5.22 1.33
C GLU A 179 32.97 -4.71 -0.01
N HIS A 180 32.27 -4.97 -1.11
CA HIS A 180 32.69 -4.68 -2.47
C HIS A 180 31.59 -3.94 -3.22
N GLU A 181 31.97 -3.11 -4.20
CA GLU A 181 30.97 -2.50 -5.08
C GLU A 181 30.20 -3.57 -5.86
N SER A 182 28.88 -3.43 -5.85
CA SER A 182 27.89 -4.32 -6.44
C SER A 182 26.88 -3.50 -7.25
N LEU A 183 26.05 -4.19 -8.02
CA LEU A 183 24.84 -3.60 -8.59
C LEU A 183 23.74 -3.72 -7.54
N VAL A 184 23.39 -2.61 -6.89
CA VAL A 184 22.35 -2.55 -5.87
C VAL A 184 21.01 -2.29 -6.55
N TYR A 185 20.07 -3.19 -6.30
CA TYR A 185 18.65 -3.07 -6.62
C TYR A 185 17.87 -2.74 -5.36
N SER A 186 16.99 -1.74 -5.43
CA SER A 186 16.01 -1.45 -4.38
C SER A 186 14.64 -1.28 -5.02
N GLY A 187 13.73 -2.22 -4.75
CA GLY A 187 12.35 -2.21 -5.21
C GLY A 187 11.37 -1.80 -4.12
N ILE A 188 10.10 -2.16 -4.31
CA ILE A 188 9.02 -1.82 -3.37
C ILE A 188 8.89 -2.83 -2.21
N THR A 189 9.23 -4.10 -2.41
CA THR A 189 9.18 -5.14 -1.36
C THR A 189 10.57 -5.47 -0.83
N HIS A 190 11.59 -5.48 -1.69
CA HIS A 190 12.92 -5.92 -1.28
C HIS A 190 14.07 -5.11 -1.89
N SER A 191 15.25 -5.24 -1.29
CA SER A 191 16.51 -4.70 -1.80
C SER A 191 17.58 -5.79 -1.82
N ARG A 192 18.40 -5.84 -2.88
CA ARG A 192 19.44 -6.85 -3.02
C ARG A 192 20.63 -6.34 -3.81
N SER A 193 21.77 -6.92 -3.53
CA SER A 193 23.00 -6.73 -4.30
C SER A 193 23.21 -7.84 -5.31
N LEU A 194 23.52 -7.44 -6.53
CA LEU A 194 23.91 -8.32 -7.63
C LEU A 194 25.37 -8.08 -7.98
N ARG A 195 25.98 -9.03 -8.69
CA ARG A 195 27.36 -8.86 -9.14
C ARG A 195 27.51 -7.62 -10.02
N LYS A 196 28.57 -6.84 -9.80
CA LYS A 196 28.85 -5.59 -10.51
C LYS A 196 28.98 -5.75 -12.02
N ASP A 197 29.49 -6.90 -12.50
CA ASP A 197 29.66 -7.19 -13.93
C ASP A 197 28.33 -7.18 -14.71
N LEU A 198 27.22 -7.40 -14.02
CA LEU A 198 25.88 -7.39 -14.62
C LEU A 198 25.35 -5.97 -14.88
N ALA A 199 25.91 -4.94 -14.25
CA ALA A 199 25.44 -3.55 -14.37
C ALA A 199 25.46 -3.05 -15.81
N ASN A 200 26.50 -3.37 -16.58
CA ASN A 200 26.61 -2.96 -17.97
C ASN A 200 25.46 -3.48 -18.85
N ASN A 201 25.01 -4.71 -18.58
CA ASN A 201 23.91 -5.31 -19.33
C ASN A 201 22.58 -4.66 -18.93
N LEU A 202 22.32 -4.52 -17.63
CA LEU A 202 21.12 -3.86 -17.13
C LEU A 202 21.02 -2.41 -17.62
N PHE A 203 22.09 -1.63 -17.51
CA PHE A 203 22.10 -0.21 -17.90
C PHE A 203 21.90 -0.03 -19.41
N LYS A 204 22.33 -0.97 -20.25
CA LYS A 204 21.99 -0.97 -21.69
C LYS A 204 20.51 -1.17 -21.95
N ILE A 205 19.82 -1.96 -21.12
CA ILE A 205 18.36 -2.17 -21.21
C ILE A 205 17.63 -0.91 -20.73
N LEU A 206 18.05 -0.35 -19.59
CA LEU A 206 17.47 0.87 -19.01
C LEU A 206 17.60 2.08 -19.94
N LYS A 207 18.76 2.27 -20.60
CA LYS A 207 18.96 3.33 -21.60
C LYS A 207 18.00 3.25 -22.80
N LYS A 208 17.39 2.09 -23.06
CA LYS A 208 16.40 1.89 -24.11
C LYS A 208 14.96 1.97 -23.60
N GLU A 209 14.77 2.29 -22.32
CA GLU A 209 13.48 2.30 -21.64
C GLU A 209 12.68 0.99 -21.77
N ASN A 210 13.38 -0.13 -21.92
CA ASN A 210 12.76 -1.44 -22.10
C ASN A 210 12.44 -2.09 -20.75
N LEU A 211 11.35 -1.68 -20.11
CA LEU A 211 10.95 -2.18 -18.79
C LEU A 211 10.71 -3.70 -18.77
N SER A 212 10.07 -4.26 -19.80
CA SER A 212 9.93 -5.72 -19.96
C SER A 212 11.29 -6.42 -19.96
N GLY A 213 12.28 -5.88 -20.66
CA GLY A 213 13.65 -6.39 -20.64
C GLY A 213 14.33 -6.28 -19.28
N VAL A 214 14.03 -5.23 -18.50
CA VAL A 214 14.53 -5.10 -17.12
C VAL A 214 13.89 -6.16 -16.24
N HIS A 215 12.57 -6.36 -16.35
CA HIS A 215 11.85 -7.39 -15.62
C HIS A 215 12.42 -8.78 -15.91
N GLN A 216 12.61 -9.15 -17.18
CA GLN A 216 13.24 -10.42 -17.59
C GLN A 216 14.68 -10.56 -17.07
N PHE A 217 15.43 -9.46 -17.04
CA PHE A 217 16.77 -9.46 -16.47
C PHE A 217 16.72 -9.77 -14.96
N MET A 218 15.79 -9.16 -14.22
CA MET A 218 15.61 -9.46 -12.80
C MET A 218 15.13 -10.89 -12.58
N GLN A 219 14.22 -11.40 -13.40
CA GLN A 219 13.79 -12.81 -13.38
C GLN A 219 14.95 -13.79 -13.44
N LYS A 220 15.95 -13.45 -14.25
CA LYS A 220 17.11 -14.30 -14.50
C LYS A 220 18.17 -14.25 -13.39
N TYR A 221 18.37 -13.09 -12.78
CA TYR A 221 19.55 -12.85 -11.93
C TYR A 221 19.21 -12.51 -10.47
N HIS A 222 17.96 -12.22 -10.15
CA HIS A 222 17.54 -11.72 -8.84
C HIS A 222 16.46 -12.59 -8.18
N SER A 223 15.25 -12.63 -8.71
CA SER A 223 14.09 -13.36 -8.16
C SER A 223 13.21 -13.87 -9.30
N ILE A 224 12.47 -14.96 -9.13
CA ILE A 224 11.65 -15.53 -10.23
C ILE A 224 10.48 -14.62 -10.62
N GLU A 225 10.03 -13.77 -9.69
CA GLU A 225 9.00 -12.75 -9.82
C GLU A 225 9.48 -11.53 -10.60
N GLY A 226 10.79 -11.33 -10.74
CA GLY A 226 11.39 -10.20 -11.44
C GLY A 226 11.29 -8.88 -10.69
N LEU A 227 11.02 -7.78 -11.41
CA LEU A 227 10.84 -6.44 -10.81
C LEU A 227 9.57 -6.38 -9.96
N ASP A 228 9.66 -6.28 -8.63
CA ASP A 228 8.51 -6.22 -7.70
C ASP A 228 7.53 -5.05 -7.95
N ALA A 229 7.97 -3.97 -8.60
CA ALA A 229 7.14 -2.80 -8.92
C ALA A 229 6.49 -2.83 -10.33
N TYR A 230 6.72 -3.87 -11.12
CA TYR A 230 6.35 -3.90 -12.55
C TYR A 230 5.08 -4.70 -12.84
N CYS A 231 4.19 -4.16 -13.67
CA CYS A 231 3.06 -4.91 -14.25
C CYS A 231 3.37 -5.25 -15.73
N PRO A 232 3.50 -6.55 -16.08
CA PRO A 232 3.78 -6.98 -17.45
C PRO A 232 2.71 -6.59 -18.48
N ASP A 233 1.42 -6.65 -18.11
CA ASP A 233 0.31 -6.35 -19.03
C ASP A 233 0.23 -4.85 -19.38
N CYS A 234 0.54 -3.99 -18.40
CA CYS A 234 0.55 -2.54 -18.60
C CYS A 234 1.88 -2.02 -19.14
N ASP A 235 2.96 -2.81 -19.06
CA ASP A 235 4.35 -2.41 -19.26
C ASP A 235 4.73 -1.13 -18.49
N LYS A 236 4.36 -1.09 -17.20
CA LYS A 236 4.49 0.08 -16.31
C LYS A 236 5.02 -0.28 -14.92
N ILE A 237 5.66 0.71 -14.30
CA ILE A 237 6.15 0.65 -12.91
C ILE A 237 5.16 1.35 -11.99
N TYR A 238 4.91 0.79 -10.81
CA TYR A 238 4.01 1.34 -9.81
C TYR A 238 4.68 1.32 -8.44
N CYS A 239 4.51 2.40 -7.66
CA CYS A 239 4.93 2.38 -6.26
C CYS A 239 4.02 1.44 -5.47
N TRP A 240 4.42 1.07 -4.26
CA TRP A 240 3.65 0.23 -3.33
C TRP A 240 2.16 0.58 -3.28
N GLU A 241 1.85 1.87 -3.12
CA GLU A 241 0.48 2.39 -3.00
C GLU A 241 -0.33 2.18 -4.29
N HIS A 242 0.21 2.59 -5.45
CA HIS A 242 -0.50 2.47 -6.74
C HIS A 242 -0.46 1.07 -7.33
N TYR A 243 0.48 0.23 -6.90
CA TYR A 243 0.45 -1.19 -7.19
C TYR A 243 -0.41 -1.95 -6.19
N ASN A 244 -1.03 -1.26 -5.23
CA ASN A 244 -1.90 -1.84 -4.20
C ASN A 244 -1.29 -3.13 -3.62
N ALA A 245 0.01 -3.07 -3.30
CA ALA A 245 0.76 -4.23 -2.84
C ALA A 245 0.27 -4.66 -1.45
N ARG A 246 0.07 -5.96 -1.27
CA ARG A 246 -0.52 -6.57 -0.08
C ARG A 246 0.25 -7.83 0.28
N GLU A 247 0.69 -7.90 1.54
CA GLU A 247 1.25 -9.11 2.13
C GLU A 247 0.11 -10.10 2.40
N GLU A 248 0.29 -11.35 1.99
CA GLU A 248 -0.58 -12.47 2.29
C GLU A 248 0.13 -13.38 3.31
N TYR A 249 -0.65 -13.88 4.27
CA TYR A 249 -0.15 -14.72 5.35
C TYR A 249 -0.90 -16.06 5.35
N ASP A 250 -0.15 -17.16 5.47
CA ASP A 250 -0.68 -18.51 5.66
C ASP A 250 -0.25 -19.08 7.02
N ASP A 251 -1.22 -19.61 7.77
CA ASP A 251 -1.05 -20.10 9.15
C ASP A 251 -0.25 -19.16 10.09
N GLY A 252 -0.36 -17.84 9.87
CA GLY A 252 0.31 -16.82 10.69
C GLY A 252 1.75 -16.49 10.26
N PHE A 253 2.24 -17.10 9.18
CA PHE A 253 3.54 -16.81 8.58
C PHE A 253 3.34 -16.04 7.28
N TYR A 254 4.32 -15.21 6.94
CA TYR A 254 4.35 -14.55 5.63
C TYR A 254 4.39 -15.63 4.54
N ASP A 255 3.47 -15.54 3.60
CA ASP A 255 3.38 -16.45 2.45
C ASP A 255 3.94 -15.75 1.21
N CYS A 256 3.31 -14.65 0.78
CA CYS A 256 3.77 -13.89 -0.39
C CYS A 256 3.32 -12.43 -0.33
N THR A 257 3.78 -11.62 -1.28
CA THR A 257 3.20 -10.30 -1.56
C THR A 257 2.55 -10.28 -2.93
N MET A 258 1.29 -9.84 -2.98
CA MET A 258 0.51 -9.67 -4.20
C MET A 258 0.45 -8.18 -4.59
N GLY A 259 0.72 -7.86 -5.85
CA GLY A 259 0.52 -6.53 -6.44
C GLY A 259 -0.67 -6.50 -7.39
N GLU A 260 -1.49 -5.46 -7.32
CA GLU A 260 -2.63 -5.17 -8.20
C GLU A 260 -2.52 -3.75 -8.79
N CYS A 261 -2.28 -3.64 -10.10
CA CYS A 261 -2.09 -2.31 -10.71
C CYS A 261 -3.44 -1.57 -10.86
N PRO A 262 -3.44 -0.26 -11.20
CA PRO A 262 -4.68 0.51 -11.36
C PRO A 262 -5.62 0.01 -12.47
N ALA A 263 -5.13 -0.84 -13.38
CA ALA A 263 -5.94 -1.51 -14.39
C ALA A 263 -6.56 -2.84 -13.91
N GLY A 264 -6.32 -3.26 -12.67
CA GLY A 264 -6.84 -4.49 -12.07
C GLY A 264 -6.02 -5.75 -12.34
N HIS A 265 -4.85 -5.65 -13.00
CA HIS A 265 -3.98 -6.82 -13.21
C HIS A 265 -3.25 -7.18 -11.91
N ARG A 266 -3.39 -8.43 -11.48
CA ARG A 266 -2.84 -8.99 -10.23
C ARG A 266 -1.70 -9.96 -10.53
N ARG A 267 -0.64 -9.93 -9.70
CA ARG A 267 0.40 -10.97 -9.67
C ARG A 267 1.11 -11.03 -8.33
N MET A 268 1.77 -12.15 -8.07
CA MET A 268 2.77 -12.28 -7.01
C MET A 268 4.02 -11.46 -7.38
N ILE A 269 4.51 -10.68 -6.43
CA ILE A 269 5.67 -9.79 -6.60
C ILE A 269 6.83 -10.13 -5.67
N ASP A 270 6.55 -10.94 -4.65
CA ASP A 270 7.51 -11.49 -3.67
C ASP A 270 6.94 -12.79 -3.10
N ASP A 271 7.81 -13.78 -2.85
CA ASP A 271 7.54 -15.12 -2.28
C ASP A 271 8.65 -15.42 -1.26
#